data_AF-A0A0J6TAR2-F1
#
_entry.id   AF-A0A0J6TAR2-F1
#
_cell.length_a   1.000
_cell.length_b   1.000
_cell.length_c   1.000
_cell.angle_alpha   90.00
_cell.angle_beta   90.00
_cell.angle_gamma   90.00
#
_symmetry.space_group_name_H-M   'P 1'
#
loop_
_entity.id
_entity.type
_entity.pdbx_description
1 polymer ?
#
loop_
_entity_poly.entity_id
_entity_poly.type
_entity_poly.pdbx_seq_one_letter_code
_entity_poly.pdbx_strand_id
1 'polypeptide(L)'
;MTDAPAPARRRRDWPGLFLRAVLSLLLGLPLGGVLFALTGLGIAVFNDDPILQHPWLLAFRTLAAAVSYVFLGGFAWTPEGGYESLHAWYAAGVMLAFVLMSQPWRRWTRRARPEAWPRRA
;
A
#
# COMPACT_ATOMS: atom_id res chain seq x y z
N MET A 1 -18.17 -45.09 15.32
CA MET A 1 -17.49 -44.58 14.12
C MET A 1 -17.76 -43.10 14.06
N THR A 2 -16.77 -42.28 14.40
CA THR A 2 -16.89 -40.83 14.50
C THR A 2 -16.50 -40.23 13.16
N ASP A 3 -17.47 -39.72 12.41
CA ASP A 3 -17.24 -38.98 11.19
C ASP A 3 -16.58 -37.64 11.54
N ALA A 4 -15.25 -37.59 11.41
CA ALA A 4 -14.52 -36.33 11.45
C ALA A 4 -14.94 -35.50 10.21
N PRO A 5 -15.46 -34.27 10.37
CA PRO A 5 -15.81 -33.46 9.22
C PRO A 5 -14.54 -33.19 8.41
N ALA A 6 -14.55 -33.58 7.14
CA ALA A 6 -13.44 -33.37 6.22
C ALA A 6 -13.06 -31.88 6.22
N PRO A 7 -11.76 -31.53 6.26
CA PRO A 7 -11.33 -30.14 6.21
C PRO A 7 -11.88 -29.53 4.93
N ALA A 8 -12.77 -28.54 5.07
CA ALA A 8 -13.34 -27.82 3.94
C ALA A 8 -12.18 -27.36 3.05
N ARG A 9 -12.06 -27.96 1.85
CA ARG A 9 -11.09 -27.54 0.84
C ARG A 9 -11.28 -26.05 0.64
N ARG A 10 -10.34 -25.27 1.16
CA ARG A 10 -10.30 -23.82 1.03
C ARG A 10 -10.18 -23.52 -0.46
N ARG A 11 -11.31 -23.32 -1.14
CA ARG A 11 -11.33 -22.92 -2.55
C ARG A 11 -10.43 -21.68 -2.63
N ARG A 12 -9.45 -21.74 -3.52
CA ARG A 12 -8.49 -20.67 -3.70
C ARG A 12 -9.26 -19.51 -4.33
N ASP A 13 -9.38 -18.40 -3.59
CA ASP A 13 -10.15 -17.22 -4.00
C ASP A 13 -9.42 -16.45 -5.12
N TRP A 14 -9.26 -17.07 -6.28
CA TRP A 14 -8.60 -16.49 -7.45
C TRP A 14 -9.21 -15.15 -7.89
N PRO A 15 -10.55 -14.97 -7.92
CA PRO A 15 -11.13 -13.66 -8.25
C PRO A 15 -10.76 -12.57 -7.25
N GLY A 16 -10.69 -12.93 -5.96
CA GLY A 16 -10.31 -12.00 -4.90
C GLY A 16 -8.83 -11.61 -4.97
N LEU A 17 -7.94 -12.54 -5.32
CA LEU A 17 -6.52 -12.25 -5.55
C LEU A 17 -6.31 -11.35 -6.76
N PHE A 18 -7.01 -11.63 -7.87
CA PHE A 18 -6.94 -10.81 -9.08
C PHE A 18 -7.42 -9.38 -8.82
N LEU A 19 -8.59 -9.22 -8.20
CA LEU A 19 -9.12 -7.88 -7.88
C LEU A 19 -8.17 -7.09 -6.98
N ARG A 20 -7.56 -7.75 -5.98
CA ARG A 20 -6.55 -7.10 -5.13
C ARG A 20 -5.34 -6.66 -5.93
N ALA A 21 -4.83 -7.50 -6.83
CA ALA A 21 -3.70 -7.13 -7.68
C ALA A 21 -4.01 -5.89 -8.53
N VAL A 22 -5.19 -5.85 -9.17
CA VAL A 22 -5.65 -4.69 -9.97
C VAL A 22 -5.79 -3.44 -9.09
N LEU A 23 -6.45 -3.54 -7.94
CA LEU A 23 -6.58 -2.41 -7.02
C LEU A 23 -5.24 -1.94 -6.45
N SER A 24 -4.30 -2.87 -6.24
CA SER A 24 -2.96 -2.54 -5.76
C SER A 24 -2.13 -1.83 -6.81
N LEU A 25 -2.29 -2.16 -8.09
CA LEU A 25 -1.70 -1.41 -9.20
C LEU A 25 -2.21 0.04 -9.20
N LEU A 26 -3.52 0.24 -9.05
CA LEU A 26 -4.12 1.58 -8.99
C LEU A 26 -3.66 2.38 -7.76
N LEU A 27 -3.63 1.76 -6.58
CA LEU A 27 -3.19 2.42 -5.35
C LEU A 27 -1.67 2.53 -5.22
N GLY A 28 -0.91 1.79 -6.03
CA GLY A 28 0.54 1.80 -5.97
C GLY A 28 1.12 3.17 -6.31
N LEU A 29 0.48 3.91 -7.22
CA LEU A 29 0.90 5.27 -7.59
C LEU A 29 0.80 6.26 -6.42
N PRO A 30 -0.37 6.46 -5.77
CA PRO A 30 -0.48 7.38 -4.65
C PRO A 30 0.35 6.94 -3.44
N LEU A 31 0.42 5.64 -3.15
CA LEU A 31 1.26 5.15 -2.05
C LEU A 31 2.76 5.32 -2.36
N GLY A 32 3.18 5.03 -3.59
CA GLY A 32 4.55 5.25 -4.04
C GLY A 32 4.96 6.73 -3.94
N GLY A 33 4.07 7.65 -4.32
CA GLY A 33 4.32 9.09 -4.20
C GLY A 33 4.47 9.56 -2.75
N VAL A 34 3.67 9.01 -1.84
CA VAL A 34 3.83 9.28 -0.40
C VAL A 34 5.16 8.74 0.11
N LEU A 35 5.53 7.50 -0.24
CA LEU A 35 6.80 6.89 0.17
C LEU A 35 8.01 7.68 -0.38
N PHE A 36 7.93 8.12 -1.63
CA PHE A 36 8.94 8.97 -2.27
C PHE A 36 9.10 10.30 -1.51
N ALA A 37 8.00 10.99 -1.21
CA ALA A 37 8.01 12.25 -0.48
C ALA A 37 8.56 12.08 0.95
N LEU A 38 8.19 11.01 1.65
CA LEU A 38 8.72 10.68 2.97
C LEU A 38 10.21 10.36 2.93
N THR A 39 10.70 9.75 1.87
CA THR A 39 12.14 9.51 1.68
C THR A 39 12.90 10.82 1.52
N GLY A 40 12.38 11.74 0.70
CA GLY A 40 12.94 13.09 0.56
C GLY A 40 12.95 13.87 1.89
N LEU A 41 11.89 13.73 2.69
CA LEU A 41 11.83 14.28 4.04
C LEU A 41 12.87 13.64 4.96
N GLY A 42 13.01 12.31 4.95
CA GLY A 42 14.00 11.59 5.73
C GLY A 42 15.43 11.99 5.39
N ILE A 43 15.73 12.21 4.11
CA ILE A 43 17.03 12.73 3.65
C ILE A 43 17.25 14.15 4.18
N ALA A 44 16.24 15.02 4.13
CA ALA A 44 16.34 16.38 4.67
C ALA A 44 16.62 16.38 6.18
N VAL A 45 15.97 15.48 6.94
CA VAL A 45 16.24 15.28 8.38
C VAL A 45 17.66 14.76 8.62
N PHE A 46 18.08 13.74 7.87
CA PHE A 46 19.41 13.14 8.04
C PHE A 46 20.55 14.12 7.73
N ASN A 47 20.33 15.06 6.81
CA ASN A 47 21.32 16.05 6.39
C ASN A 47 21.21 17.38 7.15
N ASP A 48 20.34 17.50 8.16
CA ASP A 48 20.06 18.77 8.86
C ASP A 48 19.77 19.94 7.89
N ASP A 49 18.97 19.68 6.85
CA ASP A 49 18.66 20.63 5.78
C ASP A 49 18.00 21.91 6.37
N PRO A 50 18.47 23.13 6.04
CA PRO A 50 17.88 24.39 6.52
C PRO A 50 16.37 24.50 6.32
N ILE A 51 15.81 23.79 5.34
CA ILE A 51 14.37 23.74 5.09
C ILE A 51 13.55 23.25 6.30
N LEU A 52 14.15 22.50 7.22
CA LEU A 52 13.48 22.01 8.44
C LEU A 52 13.03 23.15 9.36
N GLN A 53 13.68 24.32 9.28
CA GLN A 53 13.29 25.52 10.02
C GLN A 53 12.04 26.21 9.44
N HIS A 54 11.62 25.81 8.24
CA HIS A 54 10.51 26.41 7.51
C HIS A 54 9.38 25.39 7.29
N PRO A 55 8.50 25.17 8.28
CA PRO A 55 7.52 24.09 8.25
C PRO A 55 6.56 24.18 7.06
N TRP A 56 6.20 25.39 6.64
CA TRP A 56 5.36 25.61 5.45
C TRP A 56 6.06 25.21 4.15
N LEU A 57 7.32 25.63 3.96
CA LEU A 57 8.11 25.26 2.78
C LEU A 57 8.33 23.75 2.72
N LEU A 58 8.61 23.14 3.86
CA LEU A 58 8.74 21.69 3.98
C LEU A 58 7.44 20.98 3.58
N ALA A 59 6.29 21.42 4.09
CA ALA A 59 4.99 20.86 3.75
C ALA A 59 4.68 20.99 2.25
N PHE A 60 4.89 22.17 1.66
CA PHE A 60 4.66 22.39 0.22
C PHE A 60 5.61 21.55 -0.64
N ARG A 61 6.91 21.48 -0.32
CA ARG A 61 7.87 20.63 -1.02
C ARG A 61 7.46 19.17 -0.98
N THR A 62 7.09 18.67 0.19
CA THR A 62 6.72 17.27 0.41
C THR A 62 5.42 16.92 -0.33
N LEU A 63 4.41 17.79 -0.22
CA LEU A 63 3.13 17.61 -0.92
C LEU A 63 3.32 17.69 -2.44
N ALA A 64 4.07 18.68 -2.92
CA ALA A 64 4.39 18.83 -4.33
C ALA A 64 5.11 17.58 -4.86
N ALA A 65 6.10 17.04 -4.13
CA ALA A 65 6.79 15.82 -4.51
C ALA A 65 5.82 14.63 -4.65
N ALA A 66 4.90 14.44 -3.69
CA ALA A 66 3.91 13.37 -3.74
C ALA A 66 2.93 13.54 -4.91
N VAL A 67 2.40 14.75 -5.12
CA VAL A 67 1.45 15.05 -6.20
C VAL A 67 2.14 14.92 -7.56
N SER A 68 3.33 15.48 -7.72
CA SER A 68 4.10 15.37 -8.96
C SER A 68 4.40 13.92 -9.32
N TYR A 69 4.76 13.09 -8.33
CA TYR A 69 4.94 11.66 -8.54
C TYR A 69 3.68 11.00 -9.11
N VAL A 70 2.52 11.28 -8.54
CA VAL A 70 1.24 10.69 -8.94
C VAL A 70 0.80 11.15 -10.33
N PHE A 71 0.81 12.45 -10.59
CA PHE A 71 0.20 12.99 -11.81
C PHE A 71 1.15 13.01 -13.00
N LEU A 72 2.45 13.19 -12.78
CA LEU A 72 3.42 13.11 -13.87
C LEU A 72 3.89 11.67 -14.09
N GLY A 73 3.34 10.67 -13.40
CA GLY A 73 3.75 9.27 -13.53
C GLY A 73 5.23 9.04 -13.19
N GLY A 74 5.83 9.98 -12.44
CA GLY A 74 7.26 10.09 -12.26
C GLY A 74 8.06 10.22 -13.57
N PHE A 75 7.58 11.04 -14.49
CA PHE A 75 8.43 11.60 -15.53
C PHE A 75 9.55 12.41 -14.86
N ALA A 76 10.75 11.85 -14.95
CA ALA A 76 12.00 12.32 -14.38
C ALA A 76 12.30 13.77 -14.77
N TRP A 77 12.62 14.60 -13.77
CA TRP A 77 13.31 15.87 -14.01
C TRP A 77 14.83 15.66 -14.20
N THR A 78 15.39 14.46 -14.01
CA THR A 78 16.84 14.23 -14.18
C THR A 78 17.17 12.87 -14.79
N PRO A 79 17.81 12.82 -15.97
CA PRO A 79 18.21 11.58 -16.64
C PRO A 79 19.27 10.77 -15.88
N GLU A 80 20.06 11.38 -14.97
CA GLU A 80 21.16 10.68 -14.30
C GLU A 80 20.77 9.84 -13.07
N GLY A 81 19.51 9.91 -12.56
CA GLY A 81 19.12 9.16 -11.35
C GLY A 81 17.64 8.82 -11.19
N GLY A 82 16.79 9.23 -12.15
CA GLY A 82 15.33 9.28 -11.95
C GLY A 82 14.54 8.06 -12.39
N TYR A 83 15.07 7.14 -13.20
CA TYR A 83 14.24 6.08 -13.80
C TYR A 83 14.09 4.84 -12.90
N GLU A 84 15.19 4.32 -12.34
CA GLU A 84 15.17 3.09 -11.53
C GLU A 84 14.60 3.30 -10.13
N SER A 85 14.98 4.40 -9.47
CA SER A 85 14.49 4.74 -8.12
C SER A 85 12.97 4.94 -8.09
N LEU A 86 12.40 5.39 -9.21
CA LEU A 86 11.02 5.80 -9.30
C LEU A 86 10.07 4.61 -9.49
N HIS A 87 10.46 3.66 -10.34
CA HIS A 87 9.79 2.37 -10.43
C HIS A 87 9.91 1.56 -9.14
N ALA A 88 11.02 1.70 -8.40
CA ALA A 88 11.16 1.07 -7.10
C ALA A 88 10.11 1.56 -6.10
N TRP A 89 9.85 2.87 -6.04
CA TRP A 89 8.80 3.43 -5.18
C TRP A 89 7.39 3.04 -5.62
N TYR A 90 7.16 2.88 -6.92
CA TYR A 90 5.87 2.43 -7.43
C TYR A 90 5.65 0.97 -7.03
N ALA A 91 6.65 0.11 -7.28
CA ALA A 91 6.62 -1.29 -6.88
C ALA A 91 6.42 -1.43 -5.36
N ALA A 92 7.14 -0.62 -4.56
CA ALA A 92 6.96 -0.59 -3.10
C ALA A 92 5.54 -0.17 -2.72
N GLY A 93 4.97 0.85 -3.38
CA GLY A 93 3.59 1.28 -3.21
C GLY A 93 2.58 0.18 -3.57
N VAL A 94 2.77 -0.51 -4.70
CA VAL A 94 1.92 -1.64 -5.12
C VAL A 94 2.00 -2.77 -4.11
N MET A 95 3.21 -3.15 -3.66
CA MET A 95 3.39 -4.19 -2.66
C MET A 95 2.72 -3.80 -1.33
N LEU A 96 2.88 -2.55 -0.91
CA LEU A 96 2.24 -2.04 0.30
C LEU A 96 0.71 -2.08 0.19
N ALA A 97 0.13 -1.59 -0.91
CA ALA A 97 -1.30 -1.69 -1.17
C ALA A 97 -1.79 -3.14 -1.11
N PHE A 98 -1.05 -4.03 -1.77
CA PHE A 98 -1.40 -5.45 -1.83
C PHE A 98 -1.38 -6.10 -0.45
N VAL A 99 -0.36 -5.81 0.36
CA VAL A 99 -0.25 -6.29 1.73
C VAL A 99 -1.38 -5.73 2.60
N LEU A 100 -1.65 -4.42 2.52
CA LEU A 100 -2.73 -3.75 3.26
C LEU A 100 -4.11 -4.36 2.93
N MET A 101 -4.38 -4.63 1.65
CA MET A 101 -5.61 -5.31 1.22
C MET A 101 -5.65 -6.80 1.57
N SER A 102 -4.47 -7.42 1.70
CA SER A 102 -4.33 -8.83 2.06
C SER A 102 -4.33 -9.06 3.57
N GLN A 103 -4.36 -8.00 4.39
CA GLN A 103 -4.15 -8.05 5.83
C GLN A 103 -4.97 -9.17 6.50
N PRO A 104 -4.29 -10.15 7.11
CA PRO A 104 -4.93 -11.28 7.79
C PRO A 104 -5.64 -10.86 9.08
N TRP A 105 -5.40 -9.66 9.62
CA TRP A 105 -6.10 -9.16 10.82
C TRP A 105 -7.62 -9.07 10.65
N ARG A 106 -8.13 -8.81 9.43
CA ARG A 106 -9.57 -8.86 9.13
C ARG A 106 -10.15 -10.27 9.25
N ARG A 107 -9.32 -11.32 9.07
CA ARG A 107 -9.70 -12.71 9.32
C ARG A 107 -9.58 -13.06 10.81
N TRP A 108 -8.64 -12.44 11.51
CA TRP A 108 -8.45 -12.62 12.95
C TRP A 108 -9.58 -11.98 13.77
N THR A 109 -10.05 -10.78 13.40
CA THR A 109 -11.25 -10.15 13.99
C THR A 109 -12.57 -10.76 13.52
N ARG A 110 -12.58 -11.53 12.42
CA ARG A 110 -13.71 -12.36 11.99
C ARG A 110 -13.71 -13.78 12.61
N ARG A 111 -12.94 -14.03 13.68
CA ARG A 111 -13.12 -15.26 14.45
C ARG A 111 -14.43 -15.17 15.24
N ALA A 112 -15.35 -16.07 14.88
CA ALA A 112 -16.56 -16.46 15.59
C ALA A 112 -17.60 -15.36 15.87
N ARG A 113 -18.33 -14.93 14.84
CA ARG A 113 -19.78 -14.80 15.04
C ARG A 113 -20.34 -16.22 14.87
N PRO A 114 -20.75 -16.93 15.94
CA PRO A 114 -21.60 -18.09 15.75
C PRO A 114 -22.82 -17.62 14.94
N GLU A 115 -23.10 -18.30 13.83
CA GLU A 115 -24.38 -18.13 13.14
C GLU A 115 -25.48 -18.29 14.19
N ALA A 116 -26.39 -17.32 14.28
CA ALA A 116 -27.49 -17.35 15.22
C ALA A 116 -28.44 -18.50 14.84
N TRP A 117 -28.14 -19.68 15.38
CA TRP A 117 -29.09 -20.78 15.53
C TRP A 117 -30.18 -20.33 16.53
N PRO A 118 -31.47 -20.67 16.34
CA PRO A 118 -32.00 -21.77 15.52
C PRO A 118 -32.64 -21.35 14.19
N ARG A 119 -32.48 -22.20 13.18
CA ARG A 119 -33.48 -22.34 12.12
C ARG A 119 -34.72 -22.93 12.79
N ARG A 120 -35.87 -22.28 12.62
CA ARG A 120 -37.15 -22.69 13.21
C ARG A 120 -37.46 -24.15 12.88
N ALA A 121 -38.08 -24.80 13.86
CA ALA A 121 -38.51 -26.20 13.91
C ALA A 121 -39.38 -26.62 12.72
#